data_AF-A0A0Q6SDV9-F1
#
_entry.id   AF-A0A0Q6SDV9-F1
#
_cell.length_a   1.000
_cell.length_b   1.000
_cell.length_c   1.000
_cell.angle_alpha   90.00
_cell.angle_beta   90.00
_cell.angle_gamma   90.00
#
_symmetry.space_group_name_H-M   'P 1'
#
loop_
_entity.id
_entity.type
_entity.pdbx_description
1 polymer ?
#
loop_
_entity_poly.entity_id
_entity_poly.type
_entity_poly.pdbx_seq_one_letter_code
_entity_poly.pdbx_strand_id
1 'polypeptide(L)'
;MPYIKPPPRSPSSEVFLRVATTVWLNHLRCRVRRCRRDGHCLGKVAASGLLLCIRPMKTEETREMLDFVTYTVELATPEAFAAGLAMAKTDEEREMITFRRRVFLYYHQELAKAGLEEPLGPPFVEG
;
A
#
# COMPACT_ATOMS: atom_id res chain seq x y z
N MET A 1 -22.39 -3.57 -27.73
CA MET A 1 -21.10 -4.23 -27.38
C MET A 1 -21.35 -5.21 -26.25
N PRO A 2 -20.92 -6.48 -26.34
CA PRO A 2 -21.04 -7.42 -25.23
C PRO A 2 -20.16 -6.96 -24.07
N TYR A 3 -20.65 -7.09 -22.84
CA TYR A 3 -19.87 -6.81 -21.64
C TYR A 3 -18.74 -7.83 -21.51
N ILE A 4 -17.51 -7.39 -21.72
CA ILE A 4 -16.31 -8.20 -21.49
C ILE A 4 -15.94 -8.01 -20.01
N LYS A 5 -16.11 -9.07 -19.22
CA LYS A 5 -15.63 -9.07 -17.83
C LYS A 5 -14.12 -8.83 -17.85
N PRO A 6 -13.60 -7.81 -17.16
CA PRO A 6 -12.16 -7.60 -17.11
C PRO A 6 -11.47 -8.85 -16.53
N PRO A 7 -10.26 -9.18 -17.00
CA PRO A 7 -9.53 -10.34 -16.50
C PRO A 7 -9.35 -10.22 -14.98
N PRO A 8 -9.42 -11.35 -14.25
CA PRO A 8 -9.18 -11.35 -12.82
C PRO A 8 -7.79 -10.79 -12.53
N ARG A 9 -7.66 -9.93 -11.52
CA ARG A 9 -6.36 -9.40 -11.10
C ARG A 9 -5.56 -10.51 -10.42
N SER A 10 -4.23 -10.38 -10.45
CA SER A 10 -3.41 -11.25 -9.62
C SER A 10 -3.73 -11.00 -8.14
N PRO A 11 -3.73 -12.04 -7.29
CA PRO A 11 -3.92 -11.89 -5.85
C PRO A 11 -2.94 -10.87 -5.22
N SER A 12 -1.70 -10.82 -5.70
CA SER A 12 -0.70 -9.83 -5.27
C SER A 12 -1.10 -8.40 -5.60
N SER A 13 -1.66 -8.16 -6.79
CA SER A 13 -2.17 -6.84 -7.18
C SER A 13 -3.36 -6.41 -6.33
N GLU A 14 -4.21 -7.35 -5.90
CA GLU A 14 -5.31 -7.06 -4.99
C GLU A 14 -4.82 -6.66 -3.60
N VAL A 15 -3.82 -7.38 -3.05
CA VAL A 15 -3.16 -7.01 -1.79
C VAL A 15 -2.51 -5.65 -1.90
N PHE A 16 -1.75 -5.40 -2.97
CA PHE A 16 -1.10 -4.11 -3.22
C PHE A 16 -2.10 -2.95 -3.21
N LEU A 17 -3.17 -3.05 -3.99
CA LEU A 17 -4.20 -1.99 -4.05
C LEU A 17 -4.92 -1.80 -2.71
N ARG A 18 -5.16 -2.89 -1.96
CA ARG A 18 -5.75 -2.80 -0.62
C ARG A 18 -4.82 -2.07 0.34
N VAL A 19 -3.52 -2.39 0.33
CA VAL A 19 -2.52 -1.72 1.18
C VAL A 19 -2.39 -0.26 0.77
N ALA A 20 -2.21 0.02 -0.52
CA ALA A 20 -2.06 1.38 -1.04
C ALA A 20 -3.25 2.27 -0.66
N THR A 21 -4.47 1.79 -0.86
CA THR A 21 -5.67 2.54 -0.44
C THR A 21 -5.81 2.68 1.06
N THR A 22 -5.43 1.66 1.84
CA THR A 22 -5.47 1.74 3.30
C THR A 22 -4.56 2.86 3.79
N VAL A 23 -3.31 2.86 3.33
CA VAL A 23 -2.26 3.80 3.72
C VAL A 23 -2.62 5.21 3.25
N TRP A 24 -2.87 5.39 1.96
CA TRP A 24 -3.15 6.70 1.36
C TRP A 24 -4.42 7.35 1.88
N LEU A 25 -5.51 6.59 1.97
CA LEU A 25 -6.78 7.14 2.47
C LEU A 25 -6.85 7.19 3.99
N ASN A 26 -6.06 6.43 4.76
CA ASN A 26 -5.89 6.74 6.19
C ASN A 26 -5.16 8.06 6.36
N HIS A 27 -4.11 8.28 5.57
CA HIS A 27 -3.34 9.51 5.60
C HIS A 27 -4.18 10.73 5.17
N LEU A 28 -5.08 10.58 4.19
CA LEU A 28 -5.87 11.68 3.61
C LEU A 28 -7.39 11.65 3.88
N ARG A 29 -7.88 10.73 4.74
CA ARG A 29 -9.29 10.49 5.16
C ARG A 29 -10.16 9.62 4.24
N CYS A 30 -10.38 8.36 4.63
CA CYS A 30 -11.30 7.42 3.97
C CYS A 30 -12.74 7.62 4.46
N ARG A 31 -13.69 7.85 3.53
CA ARG A 31 -15.10 8.12 3.84
C ARG A 31 -16.08 7.01 3.45
N VAL A 32 -15.59 5.83 3.03
CA VAL A 32 -16.46 4.73 2.59
C VAL A 32 -16.95 3.93 3.80
N ARG A 33 -18.24 4.08 4.13
CA ARG A 33 -18.89 3.39 5.24
C ARG A 33 -18.87 1.87 5.01
N ARG A 34 -18.47 1.09 6.03
CA ARG A 34 -18.41 -0.40 6.02
C ARG A 34 -17.36 -1.05 5.11
N CYS A 35 -16.38 -0.31 4.58
CA CYS A 35 -15.23 -0.91 3.90
C CYS A 35 -14.03 -1.12 4.83
N ARG A 36 -14.20 -0.92 6.15
CA ARG A 36 -13.14 -1.10 7.14
C ARG A 36 -13.57 -2.07 8.24
N ARG A 37 -12.62 -2.89 8.69
CA ARG A 37 -12.70 -3.73 9.90
C ARG A 37 -11.35 -3.60 10.60
N ASP A 38 -11.38 -3.39 11.91
CA ASP A 38 -10.19 -3.27 12.77
C ASP A 38 -9.14 -2.24 12.28
N GLY A 39 -9.58 -1.14 11.65
CA GLY A 39 -8.69 -0.11 11.12
C GLY A 39 -8.13 -0.36 9.70
N HIS A 40 -8.43 -1.51 9.10
CA HIS A 40 -7.91 -1.92 7.79
C HIS A 40 -8.97 -1.83 6.69
N CYS A 41 -8.58 -1.49 5.45
CA CYS A 41 -9.49 -1.54 4.30
C CYS A 41 -9.79 -3.00 3.92
N LEU A 42 -11.07 -3.34 3.79
CA LEU A 42 -11.56 -4.65 3.36
C LEU A 42 -11.50 -4.85 1.84
N GLY A 43 -11.11 -3.83 1.07
CA GLY A 43 -10.89 -3.98 -0.37
C GLY A 43 -12.15 -4.32 -1.19
N LYS A 44 -13.33 -3.77 -0.86
CA LYS A 44 -14.54 -4.03 -1.66
C LYS A 44 -14.36 -3.54 -3.10
N VAL A 45 -14.35 -4.48 -4.04
CA VAL A 45 -14.18 -4.25 -5.47
C VAL A 45 -15.52 -3.87 -6.10
N ALA A 46 -15.54 -2.79 -6.88
CA ALA A 46 -16.68 -2.40 -7.70
C ALA A 46 -16.80 -3.29 -8.96
N ALA A 47 -17.92 -3.21 -9.67
CA ALA A 47 -18.08 -3.90 -10.96
C ALA A 47 -16.99 -3.55 -12.01
N SER A 48 -16.31 -2.41 -11.84
CA SER A 48 -15.18 -1.98 -12.66
C SER A 48 -13.83 -2.63 -12.29
N GLY A 49 -13.80 -3.51 -11.28
CA GLY A 49 -12.56 -4.09 -10.76
C GLY A 49 -11.76 -3.15 -9.85
N LEU A 50 -12.14 -1.88 -9.70
CA LEU A 50 -11.48 -0.94 -8.78
C LEU A 50 -12.07 -0.99 -7.37
N LEU A 51 -11.27 -0.67 -6.36
CA LEU A 51 -11.78 -0.50 -5.00
C LEU A 51 -12.78 0.67 -4.98
N LEU A 52 -13.90 0.50 -4.26
CA LEU A 52 -14.96 1.51 -4.20
C LEU A 52 -14.44 2.90 -3.77
N CYS A 53 -13.39 2.95 -2.97
CA CYS A 53 -12.75 4.17 -2.52
C CYS A 53 -11.77 4.80 -3.52
N ILE A 54 -11.22 4.04 -4.48
CA ILE A 54 -10.41 4.56 -5.59
C ILE A 54 -11.31 5.13 -6.69
N ARG A 55 -12.47 4.51 -6.91
CA ARG A 55 -13.39 4.92 -7.99
C ARG A 55 -13.67 6.43 -8.07
N PRO A 56 -13.84 7.19 -6.96
CA PRO A 56 -14.04 8.64 -7.02
C PRO A 56 -12.74 9.46 -7.06
N MET A 57 -11.56 8.86 -6.89
CA MET A 57 -10.29 9.57 -6.95
C MET A 57 -10.01 10.04 -8.37
N LYS A 58 -9.37 11.20 -8.50
CA LYS A 58 -8.86 11.65 -9.80
C LYS A 58 -7.74 10.71 -10.27
N THR A 59 -7.53 10.63 -11.57
CA THR A 59 -6.45 9.81 -12.16
C THR A 59 -5.08 10.23 -11.63
N GLU A 60 -4.85 11.54 -11.46
CA GLU A 60 -3.61 12.09 -10.90
C GLU A 60 -3.38 11.64 -9.46
N GLU A 61 -4.38 11.81 -8.58
CA GLU A 61 -4.32 11.34 -7.19
C GLU A 61 -4.12 9.81 -7.10
N THR A 62 -4.71 9.06 -8.03
CA THR A 62 -4.51 7.61 -8.10
C THR A 62 -3.08 7.27 -8.50
N ARG A 63 -2.49 8.00 -9.44
CA ARG A 63 -1.09 7.82 -9.84
C ARG A 63 -0.15 8.16 -8.69
N GLU A 64 -0.34 9.31 -8.04
CA GLU A 64 0.45 9.72 -6.87
C GLU A 64 0.42 8.68 -5.75
N MET A 65 -0.75 8.12 -5.45
CA MET A 65 -0.90 7.02 -4.49
C MET A 65 -0.06 5.80 -4.88
N LEU A 66 -0.15 5.36 -6.14
CA LEU A 66 0.55 4.18 -6.62
C LEU A 66 2.06 4.41 -6.63
N ASP A 67 2.52 5.57 -7.09
CA ASP A 67 3.92 5.95 -7.13
C ASP A 67 4.48 6.01 -5.71
N PHE A 68 3.77 6.65 -4.77
CA PHE A 68 4.16 6.73 -3.36
C PHE A 68 4.46 5.37 -2.74
N VAL A 69 3.58 4.39 -2.95
CA VAL A 69 3.72 3.04 -2.39
C VAL A 69 4.78 2.25 -3.14
N THR A 70 4.89 2.45 -4.46
CA THR A 70 5.92 1.79 -5.27
C THR A 70 7.33 2.21 -4.82
N TYR A 71 7.55 3.49 -4.52
CA TYR A 71 8.84 3.99 -4.02
C TYR A 71 9.25 3.44 -2.65
N THR A 72 8.36 2.77 -1.92
CA THR A 72 8.73 2.13 -0.65
C THR A 72 9.75 1.00 -0.83
N VAL A 73 9.86 0.43 -2.04
CA VAL A 73 10.88 -0.56 -2.40
C VAL A 73 12.31 -0.01 -2.27
N GLU A 74 12.49 1.30 -2.41
CA GLU A 74 13.81 1.95 -2.23
C GLU A 74 14.29 1.85 -0.78
N LEU A 75 13.38 1.62 0.16
CA LEU A 75 13.66 1.43 1.58
C LEU A 75 13.50 -0.03 2.00
N ALA A 76 13.63 -0.96 1.05
CA ALA A 76 13.47 -2.39 1.30
C ALA A 76 14.53 -2.89 2.29
N THR A 77 15.80 -2.47 2.20
CA THR A 77 16.83 -2.99 3.10
C THR A 77 17.07 -2.07 4.30
N PRO A 78 17.53 -2.61 5.46
CA PRO A 78 17.92 -1.80 6.61
C PRO A 78 19.00 -0.75 6.27
N GLU A 79 19.94 -1.08 5.37
CA GLU A 79 21.00 -0.18 4.95
C GLU A 79 20.45 0.99 4.15
N ALA A 80 19.53 0.72 3.22
CA ALA A 80 18.86 1.76 2.44
C ALA A 80 17.99 2.66 3.33
N PHE A 81 17.31 2.07 4.31
CA PHE A 81 16.56 2.82 5.32
C PHE A 81 17.47 3.72 6.18
N ALA A 82 18.57 3.19 6.69
CA ALA A 82 19.54 3.95 7.48
C ALA A 82 20.19 5.09 6.67
N ALA A 83 20.54 4.81 5.42
CA ALA A 83 21.07 5.82 4.50
C ALA A 83 20.04 6.94 4.24
N GLY A 84 18.77 6.59 4.01
CA GLY A 84 17.69 7.56 3.86
C GLY A 84 17.56 8.46 5.09
N LEU A 85 17.54 7.88 6.30
CA LEU A 85 17.46 8.65 7.54
C LEU A 85 18.67 9.57 7.75
N ALA A 86 19.87 9.13 7.36
CA ALA A 86 21.08 9.95 7.46
C ALA A 86 21.07 11.15 6.50
N MET A 87 20.39 11.04 5.37
CA MET A 87 20.27 12.11 4.37
C MET A 87 19.14 13.10 4.65
N ALA A 88 18.18 12.74 5.51
CA ALA A 88 17.04 13.58 5.83
C ALA A 88 17.47 14.86 6.59
N LYS A 89 17.05 16.01 6.08
CA LYS A 89 17.38 17.34 6.59
C LYS A 89 16.31 17.89 7.53
N THR A 90 15.09 17.36 7.46
CA THR A 90 13.95 17.78 8.29
C THR A 90 13.32 16.60 9.02
N ASP A 91 12.59 16.89 10.09
CA ASP A 91 11.83 15.87 10.82
C ASP A 91 10.69 15.29 9.96
N GLU A 92 10.05 16.12 9.14
CA GLU A 92 9.02 15.67 8.18
C GLU A 92 9.57 14.65 7.17
N GLU A 93 10.79 14.88 6.66
CA GLU A 93 11.46 13.92 5.76
C GLU A 93 11.75 12.59 6.49
N ARG A 94 12.21 12.65 7.74
CA ARG A 94 12.46 11.45 8.57
C ARG A 94 11.19 10.67 8.84
N GLU A 95 10.11 11.36 9.17
CA GLU A 95 8.79 10.76 9.38
C GLU A 95 8.30 10.08 8.10
N MET A 96 8.47 10.73 6.95
CA MET A 96 8.07 10.18 5.66
C MET A 96 8.86 8.91 5.29
N ILE A 97 10.17 8.90 5.51
CA ILE A 97 11.04 7.73 5.28
C ILE A 97 10.62 6.58 6.20
N THR A 98 10.40 6.86 7.49
CA THR A 98 9.92 5.88 8.47
C THR A 98 8.54 5.32 8.10
N PHE A 99 7.64 6.18 7.64
CA PHE A 99 6.32 5.79 7.20
C PHE A 99 6.39 4.88 5.96
N ARG A 100 7.17 5.26 4.94
CA ARG A 100 7.40 4.43 3.74
C ARG A 100 7.97 3.05 4.10
N ARG A 101 8.93 2.99 5.03
CA ARG A 101 9.47 1.73 5.56
C ARG A 101 8.38 0.84 6.17
N ARG A 102 7.52 1.42 7.03
CA ARG A 102 6.40 0.69 7.63
C ARG A 102 5.41 0.17 6.59
N VAL A 103 5.16 0.95 5.53
CA VAL A 103 4.27 0.53 4.43
C VAL A 103 4.85 -0.67 3.67
N PHE A 104 6.16 -0.67 3.40
CA PHE A 104 6.85 -1.80 2.77
C PHE A 104 6.70 -3.08 3.61
N LEU A 105 7.02 -3.01 4.90
CA LEU A 105 6.92 -4.15 5.81
C LEU A 105 5.48 -4.66 5.94
N TYR A 106 4.52 -3.74 6.05
CA TYR A 106 3.10 -4.08 6.11
C TYR A 106 2.61 -4.76 4.82
N TYR A 107 3.06 -4.30 3.64
CA TYR A 107 2.71 -4.93 2.36
C TYR A 107 3.13 -6.40 2.31
N HIS A 108 4.38 -6.71 2.65
CA HIS A 108 4.86 -8.10 2.66
C HIS A 108 4.21 -8.93 3.77
N GLN A 109 3.90 -8.34 4.92
CA GLN A 109 3.11 -9.03 5.95
C GLN A 109 1.72 -9.44 5.40
N GLU A 110 1.06 -8.58 4.63
CA GLU A 110 -0.24 -8.86 4.04
C GLU A 110 -0.17 -9.90 2.91
N LEU A 111 0.93 -9.95 2.15
CA LEU A 111 1.20 -11.03 1.19
C LEU A 111 1.38 -12.37 1.90
N ALA A 112 2.14 -12.40 3.00
CA ALA A 112 2.36 -13.61 3.78
C ALA A 112 1.06 -14.12 4.44
N LYS A 113 0.26 -13.22 5.02
CA LYS A 113 -1.09 -13.57 5.54
C LYS A 113 -2.02 -14.13 4.47
N ALA A 114 -1.86 -13.68 3.21
CA ALA A 114 -2.62 -14.18 2.08
C ALA A 114 -2.05 -15.50 1.49
N GLY A 115 -0.94 -16.02 2.04
CA GLY A 115 -0.26 -17.22 1.53
C GLY A 115 0.41 -17.01 0.16
N LEU A 116 0.70 -15.76 -0.20
CA LEU A 116 1.26 -15.39 -1.50
C LEU A 116 2.79 -15.32 -1.49
N GLU A 117 3.38 -15.03 -0.34
CA GLU A 117 4.83 -14.98 -0.12
C GLU A 117 5.16 -15.55 1.26
N GLU A 118 6.42 -15.93 1.48
CA GLU A 118 6.89 -16.22 2.83
C GLU A 118 7.03 -14.91 3.63
N PRO A 119 6.82 -14.92 4.96
CA PRO A 119 7.13 -13.77 5.79
C PRO A 119 8.57 -13.31 5.57
N LEU A 120 8.80 -12.00 5.54
CA LEU A 120 10.15 -11.48 5.43
C LEU A 120 11.01 -12.00 6.60
N GLY A 121 12.13 -12.64 6.26
CA GLY A 121 13.12 -13.09 7.22
C GLY A 121 14.00 -11.96 7.75
N PRO A 122 14.92 -12.24 8.69
CA PRO A 122 15.97 -11.30 9.05
C PRO A 122 16.75 -10.84 7.80
N PRO A 123 17.14 -9.56 7.67
CA PRO A 123 17.13 -8.49 8.68
C PRO A 123 15.89 -7.57 8.64
N PHE A 124 14.81 -7.98 7.97
CA PHE A 124 13.60 -7.17 7.80
C PHE A 124 12.60 -7.31 8.96
N VAL A 125 12.87 -8.24 9.88
CA VAL A 125 12.10 -8.40 11.13
C VAL A 125 12.54 -7.32 12.12
N GLU A 126 11.86 -6.18 12.07
CA GLU A 126 11.97 -5.15 13.09
C GLU A 126 11.04 -5.54 14.25
N GLY A 127 11.62 -5.94 15.38
CA GLY A 127 10.91 -6.49 16.56
C GLY A 127 10.07 -5.48 17.33
#